data_AF-A0A366U9U8-F1
#
_entry.id   AF-A0A366U9U8-F1
#
_cell.length_a   1.000
_cell.length_b   1.000
_cell.length_c   1.000
_cell.angle_alpha   90.00
_cell.angle_beta   90.00
_cell.angle_gamma   90.00
#
_symmetry.space_group_name_H-M   'P 1'
#
loop_
_entity.id
_entity.type
_entity.pdbx_description
1 polymer ?
#
loop_
_entity_poly.entity_id
_entity_poly.type
_entity_poly.pdbx_seq_one_letter_code
_entity_poly.pdbx_strand_id
1 'polypeptide(L)'
;MEKSKPFTKCTLRQRYHYYRQQNAHQQFNGNFQQNFQKDFPSFANWLKLQQKPIAKDQTATFSHWFLLILFSLVTVATFTQQLLFLLFVFVIAALVKGPGMILWGVVYSFLVTLFPPLGLLLSALFFLLTLRQLTRNLTFIFTAVYFYSYPFLITAIHHFTTFDDQWIMIAAVIFALISGHLLFKRNYQFASSKAVAWRLITTPYDCLTALIPSKKGRRLQRLRNK
;
A
#
# COMPACT_ATOMS: atom_id res chain seq x y z
N MET A 1 55.65 -8.31 44.89
CA MET A 1 54.89 -9.43 44.27
C MET A 1 53.41 -9.12 44.38
N GLU A 2 52.84 -8.44 43.38
CA GLU A 2 51.41 -8.12 43.34
C GLU A 2 50.76 -8.99 42.25
N LYS A 3 49.91 -9.93 42.66
CA LYS A 3 49.29 -10.92 41.78
C LYS A 3 48.23 -10.23 40.91
N SER A 4 48.56 -10.00 39.63
CA SER A 4 47.58 -9.59 38.60
C SER A 4 46.49 -10.66 38.46
N LYS A 5 45.25 -10.31 38.83
CA LYS A 5 44.08 -11.18 38.61
C LYS A 5 43.76 -11.27 37.11
N PRO A 6 43.43 -12.45 36.57
CA PRO A 6 43.21 -12.64 35.15
C PRO A 6 41.91 -11.98 34.68
N PHE A 7 41.96 -11.32 33.51
CA PHE A 7 40.81 -10.84 32.76
C PHE A 7 39.92 -12.03 32.37
N THR A 8 38.87 -12.29 33.15
CA THR A 8 37.86 -13.30 32.82
C THR A 8 37.07 -12.85 31.60
N LYS A 9 37.04 -13.70 30.57
CA LYS A 9 36.26 -13.50 29.34
C LYS A 9 34.78 -13.33 29.72
N CYS A 10 34.33 -12.08 29.79
CA CYS A 10 32.93 -11.74 30.00
C CYS A 10 32.14 -12.31 28.81
N THR A 11 31.30 -13.30 29.07
CA THR A 11 30.53 -13.97 28.01
C THR A 11 29.50 -13.01 27.45
N LEU A 12 29.21 -13.12 26.15
CA LEU A 12 28.21 -12.27 25.45
C LEU A 12 26.84 -12.29 26.17
N ARG A 13 26.53 -13.41 26.83
CA ARG A 13 25.37 -13.60 27.69
C ARG A 13 25.37 -12.70 28.93
N GLN A 14 26.50 -12.57 29.64
CA GLN A 14 26.62 -11.66 30.78
C GLN A 14 26.50 -10.19 30.34
N ARG A 15 27.08 -9.84 29.19
CA ARG A 15 26.92 -8.51 28.59
C ARG A 15 25.46 -8.23 28.21
N TYR A 16 24.75 -9.22 27.67
CA TYR A 16 23.32 -9.13 27.36
C TYR A 16 22.48 -8.91 28.61
N HIS A 17 22.76 -9.62 29.71
CA HIS A 17 22.08 -9.42 30.99
C HIS A 17 22.34 -8.03 31.60
N TYR A 18 23.58 -7.53 31.47
CA TYR A 18 23.93 -6.18 31.91
C TYR A 18 23.21 -5.08 31.11
N TYR A 19 23.18 -5.17 29.78
CA TYR A 19 22.41 -4.25 28.93
C TYR A 19 20.90 -4.34 29.19
N ARG A 20 20.38 -5.54 29.47
CA ARG A 20 18.97 -5.74 29.83
C ARG A 20 18.62 -5.07 31.16
N GLN A 21 19.52 -5.09 32.14
CA GLN A 21 19.31 -4.44 33.45
C GLN A 21 19.43 -2.91 33.36
N GLN A 22 20.38 -2.37 32.60
CA GLN A 22 20.47 -0.91 32.39
C GLN A 22 19.25 -0.36 31.64
N ASN A 23 18.74 -1.10 30.65
CA ASN A 23 17.53 -0.71 29.92
C ASN A 23 16.22 -1.15 30.62
N ALA A 24 16.29 -1.83 31.78
CA ALA A 24 15.09 -2.18 32.55
C ALA A 24 14.41 -0.93 33.16
N HIS A 25 15.13 0.17 33.34
CA HIS A 25 14.54 1.47 33.70
C HIS A 25 13.83 2.15 32.52
N GLN A 26 14.08 1.69 31.29
CA GLN A 26 13.28 2.01 30.10
C GLN A 26 12.24 0.91 29.83
N GLN A 27 11.78 0.22 30.87
CA GLN A 27 10.50 -0.47 30.80
C GLN A 27 9.44 0.58 30.41
N PHE A 28 8.99 0.52 29.16
CA PHE A 28 7.75 1.16 28.75
C PHE A 28 6.69 0.69 29.73
N ASN A 29 6.37 1.57 30.68
CA ASN A 29 5.47 1.32 31.78
C ASN A 29 4.14 0.79 31.21
N GLY A 30 3.50 -0.20 31.84
CA GLY A 30 2.19 -0.70 31.37
C GLY A 30 1.14 0.40 31.27
N ASN A 31 1.36 1.52 31.97
CA ASN A 31 0.54 2.73 31.96
C ASN A 31 1.10 3.85 31.06
N PHE A 32 2.06 3.57 30.18
CA PHE A 32 2.67 4.55 29.28
C PHE A 32 1.60 5.34 28.52
N GLN A 33 0.54 4.68 28.07
CA GLN A 33 -0.53 5.34 27.32
C GLN A 33 -1.30 6.37 28.18
N GLN A 34 -1.52 6.08 29.47
CA GLN A 34 -2.15 6.99 30.42
C GLN A 34 -1.21 8.14 30.82
N ASN A 35 0.06 7.83 31.11
CA ASN A 35 1.07 8.82 31.46
C ASN A 35 1.34 9.75 30.28
N PHE A 36 1.52 9.23 29.07
CA PHE A 36 1.70 10.03 27.86
C PHE A 36 0.51 10.96 27.57
N GLN A 37 -0.72 10.47 27.81
CA GLN A 37 -1.91 11.30 27.64
C GLN A 37 -2.04 12.38 28.73
N LYS A 38 -1.50 12.13 29.92
CA LYS A 38 -1.43 13.10 31.03
C LYS A 38 -0.32 14.13 30.81
N ASP A 39 0.85 13.69 30.38
CA ASP A 39 2.06 14.51 30.22
C ASP A 39 2.00 15.35 28.94
N PHE A 40 1.35 14.85 27.88
CA PHE A 40 1.22 15.54 26.59
C PHE A 40 -0.22 15.54 26.06
N PRO A 41 -1.16 16.22 26.74
CA PRO A 41 -2.60 16.12 26.43
C PRO A 41 -2.95 16.67 25.04
N SER A 42 -2.33 17.78 24.62
CA SER A 42 -2.56 18.39 23.30
C SER A 42 -2.05 17.50 22.16
N PHE A 43 -0.85 16.93 22.32
CA PHE A 43 -0.24 16.03 21.32
C PHE A 43 -0.95 14.68 21.26
N ALA A 44 -1.36 14.13 22.41
CA ALA A 44 -2.17 12.91 22.46
C ALA A 44 -3.54 13.11 21.80
N ASN A 45 -4.20 14.25 22.05
CA ASN A 45 -5.46 14.59 21.37
C ASN A 45 -5.26 14.79 19.87
N TRP A 46 -4.19 15.47 19.46
CA TRP A 46 -3.82 15.61 18.05
C TRP A 46 -3.57 14.24 17.40
N LEU A 47 -2.83 13.34 18.04
CA LEU A 47 -2.60 11.97 17.57
C LEU A 47 -3.90 11.17 17.45
N LYS A 48 -4.81 11.29 18.42
CA LYS A 48 -6.14 10.67 18.37
C LYS A 48 -6.99 11.22 17.23
N LEU A 49 -6.93 12.53 16.97
CA LEU A 49 -7.58 13.17 15.83
C LEU A 49 -6.98 12.72 14.48
N GLN A 50 -5.67 12.46 14.43
CA GLN A 50 -5.01 11.87 13.26
C GLN A 50 -5.34 10.38 13.08
N GLN A 51 -5.61 9.66 14.18
CA GLN A 51 -6.11 8.29 14.19
C GLN A 51 -7.65 8.25 14.03
N LYS A 52 -8.23 8.99 13.07
CA LYS A 52 -9.64 8.81 12.74
C LYS A 52 -9.92 7.30 12.56
N PRO A 53 -10.77 6.68 13.39
CA PRO A 53 -11.11 5.29 13.19
C PRO A 53 -11.79 5.18 11.83
N ILE A 54 -11.21 4.39 10.93
CA ILE A 54 -11.84 4.09 9.65
C ILE A 54 -13.22 3.50 9.98
N ALA A 55 -14.27 4.10 9.42
CA ALA A 55 -15.62 3.93 9.93
C ALA A 55 -16.04 2.45 9.97
N LYS A 56 -16.69 2.08 11.08
CA LYS A 56 -16.92 0.71 11.60
C LYS A 56 -17.72 -0.22 10.66
N ASP A 57 -18.24 0.28 9.54
CA ASP A 57 -18.99 -0.51 8.57
C ASP A 57 -18.71 -0.07 7.12
N GLN A 58 -17.54 -0.44 6.60
CA GLN A 58 -17.21 -0.24 5.18
C GLN A 58 -17.84 -1.32 4.28
N THR A 59 -18.28 -2.44 4.85
CA THR A 59 -18.87 -3.58 4.14
C THR A 59 -20.30 -3.32 3.67
N ALA A 60 -21.08 -2.51 4.40
CA ALA A 60 -22.44 -2.14 3.98
C ALA A 60 -22.50 -1.00 2.93
N THR A 61 -21.35 -0.53 2.43
CA THR A 61 -21.32 0.63 1.52
C THR A 61 -21.58 0.25 0.07
N PHE A 62 -22.20 1.17 -0.69
CA PHE A 62 -22.44 0.99 -2.12
C PHE A 62 -21.16 0.62 -2.90
N SER A 63 -20.03 1.26 -2.59
CA SER A 63 -18.75 0.98 -3.26
C SER A 63 -18.23 -0.43 -3.00
N HIS A 64 -18.53 -1.03 -1.85
CA HIS A 64 -18.15 -2.43 -1.58
C HIS A 64 -18.94 -3.38 -2.47
N TRP A 65 -20.26 -3.24 -2.48
CA TRP A 65 -21.15 -4.05 -3.32
C TRP A 65 -20.88 -3.85 -4.80
N PHE A 66 -20.64 -2.60 -5.21
CA PHE A 66 -20.24 -2.27 -6.58
C PHE A 66 -18.96 -3.02 -6.98
N LEU A 67 -17.92 -3.01 -6.14
CA LEU A 67 -16.69 -3.75 -6.41
C LEU A 67 -16.92 -5.26 -6.48
N LEU A 68 -17.76 -5.83 -5.61
CA LEU A 68 -18.08 -7.25 -5.63
C LEU A 68 -18.82 -7.65 -6.90
N ILE A 69 -19.86 -6.90 -7.26
CA ILE A 69 -20.63 -7.13 -8.49
C ILE A 69 -19.71 -6.99 -9.70
N LEU A 70 -18.90 -5.94 -9.75
CA LEU A 70 -17.96 -5.71 -10.83
C LEU A 70 -16.94 -6.85 -10.94
N PHE A 71 -16.38 -7.31 -9.82
CA PHE A 71 -15.42 -8.41 -9.80
C PHE A 71 -16.04 -9.71 -10.32
N SER A 72 -17.23 -10.06 -9.84
CA SER A 72 -17.96 -11.25 -10.28
C SER A 72 -18.36 -11.15 -11.75
N LEU A 73 -18.77 -9.97 -12.21
CA LEU A 73 -19.13 -9.75 -13.61
C LEU A 73 -17.92 -9.92 -14.54
N VAL A 74 -16.77 -9.37 -14.17
CA VAL A 74 -15.53 -9.53 -14.93
C VAL A 74 -15.04 -10.98 -14.91
N THR A 75 -15.31 -11.74 -13.83
CA THR A 75 -14.99 -13.17 -13.74
C THR A 75 -15.77 -13.99 -14.79
N VAL A 76 -17.03 -13.65 -15.04
CA VAL A 76 -17.88 -14.32 -16.05
C VAL A 76 -17.63 -13.78 -17.48
N ALA A 77 -17.05 -12.59 -17.59
CA ALA A 77 -16.82 -11.95 -18.87
C ALA A 77 -15.83 -12.75 -19.74
N THR A 78 -16.02 -12.66 -21.06
CA THR A 78 -15.10 -13.29 -22.01
C THR A 78 -13.74 -12.59 -22.00
N PHE A 79 -12.69 -13.28 -22.47
CA PHE A 79 -11.33 -12.72 -22.52
C PHE A 79 -11.27 -11.33 -23.19
N THR A 80 -11.97 -11.14 -24.30
CA THR A 80 -12.06 -9.85 -25.01
C THR A 80 -12.71 -8.77 -24.13
N GLN A 81 -13.79 -9.12 -23.42
CA GLN A 81 -14.47 -8.19 -22.50
C GLN A 81 -13.60 -7.85 -21.28
N GLN A 82 -12.81 -8.80 -20.77
CA GLN A 82 -11.85 -8.57 -19.70
C GLN A 82 -10.75 -7.58 -20.13
N LEU A 83 -10.23 -7.71 -21.36
CA LEU A 83 -9.27 -6.76 -21.94
C LEU A 83 -9.89 -5.37 -22.14
N LEU A 84 -11.12 -5.31 -22.68
CA LEU A 84 -11.85 -4.04 -22.86
C LEU A 84 -12.12 -3.36 -21.51
N PHE A 85 -12.48 -4.14 -20.48
CA PHE A 85 -12.65 -3.64 -19.13
C PHE A 85 -11.34 -3.02 -18.60
N LEU A 86 -10.22 -3.72 -18.74
CA LEU A 86 -8.90 -3.23 -18.34
C LEU A 86 -8.52 -1.93 -19.07
N LEU A 87 -8.75 -1.88 -20.39
CA LEU A 87 -8.55 -0.67 -21.18
C LEU A 87 -9.45 0.48 -20.70
N PHE A 88 -10.72 0.19 -20.42
CA PHE A 88 -11.69 1.17 -19.96
C PHE A 88 -11.28 1.80 -18.62
N VAL A 89 -10.95 0.98 -17.60
CA VAL A 89 -10.48 1.53 -16.32
C VAL A 89 -9.16 2.28 -16.45
N PHE A 90 -8.27 1.84 -17.36
CA PHE A 90 -7.05 2.57 -17.67
C PHE A 90 -7.33 3.97 -18.25
N VAL A 91 -8.23 4.08 -19.23
CA VAL A 91 -8.59 5.37 -19.85
C VAL A 91 -9.22 6.31 -18.83
N ILE A 92 -10.15 5.82 -17.99
CA ILE A 92 -10.73 6.62 -16.90
C ILE A 92 -9.64 7.13 -15.96
N ALA A 93 -8.75 6.25 -15.53
CA ALA A 93 -7.66 6.62 -14.64
C ALA A 93 -6.71 7.64 -15.27
N ALA A 94 -6.38 7.48 -16.56
CA ALA A 94 -5.52 8.40 -17.30
C ALA A 94 -6.15 9.79 -17.44
N LEU A 95 -7.45 9.88 -17.71
CA LEU A 95 -8.17 11.15 -17.82
C LEU A 95 -8.20 11.91 -16.49
N VAL A 96 -8.34 11.21 -15.36
CA VAL A 96 -8.43 11.85 -14.05
C VAL A 96 -7.05 12.12 -13.44
N LYS A 97 -6.14 11.15 -13.45
CA LYS A 97 -4.79 11.27 -12.86
C LYS A 97 -3.79 11.99 -13.77
N GLY A 98 -3.91 11.85 -15.09
CA GLY A 98 -2.97 12.42 -16.06
C GLY A 98 -2.77 13.92 -15.88
N PRO A 99 -3.84 14.74 -15.91
CA PRO A 99 -3.74 16.19 -15.70
C PRO A 99 -3.21 16.55 -14.30
N GLY A 100 -3.66 15.83 -13.27
CA GLY A 100 -3.23 16.05 -11.89
C GLY A 100 -1.72 15.84 -11.69
N MET A 101 -1.15 14.83 -12.37
CA MET A 101 0.28 14.53 -12.26
C MET A 101 1.17 15.66 -12.81
N ILE A 102 0.70 16.38 -13.84
CA ILE A 102 1.39 17.54 -14.40
C ILE A 102 1.36 18.70 -13.39
N LEU A 103 0.19 19.00 -12.83
CA LEU A 103 0.01 20.10 -11.88
C LEU A 103 0.84 19.90 -10.60
N TRP A 104 0.82 18.69 -10.04
CA TRP A 104 1.68 18.35 -8.90
C TRP A 104 3.16 18.40 -9.22
N GLY A 105 3.56 18.02 -10.44
CA GLY A 105 4.94 18.14 -10.90
C GLY A 105 5.44 19.58 -10.92
N VAL A 106 4.60 20.53 -11.37
CA VAL A 106 4.91 21.96 -11.38
C VAL A 106 5.06 22.48 -9.95
N VAL A 107 4.09 22.18 -9.07
CA VAL A 107 4.14 22.58 -7.65
C VAL A 107 5.40 22.02 -6.97
N TYR A 108 5.69 20.73 -7.14
CA TYR A 108 6.89 20.12 -6.56
C TYR A 108 8.17 20.77 -7.09
N SER A 109 8.26 20.99 -8.40
CA SER A 109 9.43 21.64 -9.00
C SER A 109 9.64 23.06 -8.47
N PHE A 110 8.55 23.82 -8.28
CA PHE A 110 8.57 25.15 -7.70
C PHE A 110 9.01 25.17 -6.23
N LEU A 111 8.49 24.26 -5.40
CA LEU A 111 8.91 24.14 -4.00
C LEU A 111 10.39 23.74 -3.85
N VAL A 112 10.88 22.85 -4.72
CA VAL A 112 12.27 22.39 -4.70
C VAL A 112 13.24 23.48 -5.16
N THR A 113 12.88 24.30 -6.15
CA THR A 113 13.70 25.45 -6.54
C THR A 113 13.67 26.59 -5.52
N LEU A 114 12.59 26.75 -4.75
CA LEU A 114 12.46 27.84 -3.78
C LEU A 114 13.34 27.64 -2.54
N PHE A 115 13.63 26.39 -2.15
CA PHE A 115 14.45 26.08 -0.97
C PHE A 115 15.32 24.82 -1.17
N PRO A 116 16.57 24.97 -1.68
CA PRO A 116 17.49 23.85 -1.92
C PRO A 116 17.74 22.91 -0.71
N PRO A 117 17.83 23.40 0.55
CA PRO A 117 18.04 22.54 1.72
C PRO A 117 16.81 21.69 2.11
N LEU A 118 15.60 22.13 1.77
CA LEU A 118 14.36 21.39 2.08
C LEU A 118 14.25 20.10 1.27
N GLY A 119 14.90 20.01 0.10
CA GLY A 119 14.87 18.81 -0.74
C GLY A 119 15.45 17.57 -0.04
N LEU A 120 16.51 17.74 0.75
CA LEU A 120 17.16 16.64 1.50
C LEU A 120 16.26 16.14 2.63
N LEU A 121 15.64 17.07 3.36
CA LEU A 121 14.66 16.81 4.41
C LEU A 121 13.39 16.13 3.87
N LEU A 122 12.86 16.61 2.74
CA LEU A 122 11.73 15.97 2.05
C LEU A 122 12.09 14.57 1.57
N SER A 123 13.30 14.36 1.04
CA SER A 123 13.70 13.04 0.54
C SER A 123 13.81 12.01 1.67
N ALA A 124 14.35 12.39 2.83
CA ALA A 124 14.42 11.54 4.03
C ALA A 124 13.02 11.26 4.61
N LEU A 125 12.16 12.29 4.66
CA LEU A 125 10.76 12.15 5.09
C LEU A 125 9.99 11.21 4.14
N PHE A 126 10.12 11.40 2.83
CA PHE A 126 9.51 10.54 1.83
C PHE A 126 10.00 9.11 1.96
N PHE A 127 11.29 8.87 2.18
CA PHE A 127 11.83 7.53 2.39
C PHE A 127 11.18 6.81 3.58
N LEU A 128 11.06 7.48 4.74
CA LEU A 128 10.40 6.91 5.93
C LEU A 128 8.90 6.68 5.70
N LEU A 129 8.22 7.61 5.03
CA LEU A 129 6.83 7.45 4.63
C LEU A 129 6.67 6.26 3.67
N THR A 130 7.58 6.08 2.71
CA THR A 130 7.57 4.97 1.75
C THR A 130 7.72 3.61 2.43
N LEU A 131 8.60 3.47 3.42
CA LEU A 131 8.75 2.24 4.22
C LEU A 131 7.48 1.87 4.98
N ARG A 132 6.83 2.85 5.63
CA ARG A 132 5.54 2.66 6.32
C ARG A 132 4.39 2.39 5.35
N GLN A 133 4.44 3.00 4.17
CA GLN A 133 3.46 2.81 3.12
C GLN A 133 3.59 1.42 2.50
N LEU A 134 4.80 0.91 2.29
CA LEU A 134 5.07 -0.38 1.65
C LEU A 134 4.36 -1.54 2.34
N THR A 135 4.51 -1.67 3.65
CA THR A 135 3.86 -2.73 4.44
C THR A 135 2.34 -2.65 4.41
N ARG A 136 1.76 -1.43 4.46
CA ARG A 136 0.31 -1.21 4.30
C ARG A 136 -0.18 -1.43 2.88
N ASN A 137 0.68 -1.22 1.88
CA ASN A 137 0.36 -1.32 0.46
C ASN A 137 0.39 -2.79 -0.02
N LEU A 138 1.11 -3.69 0.65
CA LEU A 138 1.16 -5.10 0.25
C LEU A 138 -0.22 -5.78 0.24
N THR A 139 -1.04 -5.58 1.27
CA THR A 139 -2.41 -6.12 1.31
C THR A 139 -3.22 -5.65 0.10
N PHE A 140 -3.08 -4.38 -0.26
CA PHE A 140 -3.74 -3.80 -1.42
C PHE A 140 -3.18 -4.35 -2.73
N ILE A 141 -1.85 -4.49 -2.85
CA ILE A 141 -1.18 -5.06 -4.02
C ILE A 141 -1.68 -6.48 -4.28
N PHE A 142 -1.75 -7.34 -3.26
CA PHE A 142 -2.30 -8.70 -3.42
C PHE A 142 -3.76 -8.68 -3.86
N THR A 143 -4.54 -7.75 -3.31
CA THR A 143 -5.96 -7.59 -3.69
C THR A 143 -6.10 -7.12 -5.13
N ALA A 144 -5.25 -6.19 -5.58
CA ALA A 144 -5.27 -5.69 -6.94
C ALA A 144 -4.78 -6.75 -7.94
N VAL A 145 -3.68 -7.44 -7.63
CA VAL A 145 -3.20 -8.58 -8.42
C VAL A 145 -4.32 -9.60 -8.55
N TYR A 146 -4.93 -10.02 -7.44
CA TYR A 146 -6.03 -10.98 -7.45
C TYR A 146 -7.23 -10.48 -8.26
N PHE A 147 -7.67 -9.24 -8.06
CA PHE A 147 -8.82 -8.66 -8.75
C PHE A 147 -8.64 -8.66 -10.27
N TYR A 148 -7.44 -8.34 -10.74
CA TYR A 148 -7.17 -8.29 -12.17
C TYR A 148 -6.77 -9.65 -12.74
N SER A 149 -6.03 -10.49 -12.03
CA SER A 149 -5.50 -11.75 -12.58
C SER A 149 -6.48 -12.92 -12.46
N TYR A 150 -7.30 -12.97 -11.42
CA TYR A 150 -8.22 -14.09 -11.19
C TYR A 150 -9.19 -14.32 -12.36
N PRO A 151 -9.85 -13.29 -12.93
CA PRO A 151 -10.73 -13.47 -14.09
C PRO A 151 -10.02 -14.07 -15.31
N PHE A 152 -8.78 -13.66 -15.58
CA PHE A 152 -7.96 -14.25 -16.66
C PHE A 152 -7.52 -15.68 -16.36
N LEU A 153 -7.27 -15.99 -15.09
CA LEU A 153 -6.94 -17.35 -14.67
C LEU A 153 -8.13 -18.29 -14.89
N ILE A 154 -9.35 -17.85 -14.57
CA ILE A 154 -10.57 -18.63 -14.81
C ILE A 154 -10.82 -18.83 -16.30
N THR A 155 -10.66 -17.79 -17.13
CA THR A 155 -10.80 -17.96 -18.59
C THR A 155 -9.71 -18.85 -19.18
N ALA A 156 -8.48 -18.80 -18.66
CA ALA A 156 -7.43 -19.72 -19.05
C ALA A 156 -7.74 -21.17 -18.65
N ILE A 157 -8.18 -21.40 -17.41
CA ILE A 157 -8.58 -22.74 -16.93
C ILE A 157 -9.70 -23.29 -17.80
N HIS A 158 -10.71 -22.48 -18.10
CA HIS A 158 -11.82 -22.85 -18.98
C HIS A 158 -11.32 -23.25 -20.38
N HIS A 159 -10.39 -22.48 -20.95
CA HIS A 159 -9.84 -22.79 -22.28
C HIS A 159 -9.06 -24.11 -22.33
N PHE A 160 -8.35 -24.46 -21.25
CA PHE A 160 -7.49 -25.65 -21.22
C PHE A 160 -8.17 -26.90 -20.64
N THR A 161 -9.39 -26.79 -20.11
CA THR A 161 -10.05 -27.88 -19.39
C THR A 161 -11.33 -28.32 -20.08
N THR A 162 -11.60 -29.62 -20.07
CA THR A 162 -12.79 -30.23 -20.71
C THR A 162 -13.95 -30.48 -19.74
N PHE A 163 -13.89 -29.93 -18.53
CA PHE A 163 -14.96 -30.06 -17.54
C PHE A 163 -16.20 -29.29 -17.99
N ASP A 164 -17.34 -29.61 -17.37
CA ASP A 164 -18.58 -28.89 -17.60
C ASP A 164 -18.42 -27.39 -17.30
N ASP A 165 -18.58 -26.61 -18.35
CA ASP A 165 -18.41 -25.16 -18.38
C ASP A 165 -19.25 -24.47 -17.28
N GLN A 166 -20.50 -24.92 -17.11
CA GLN A 166 -21.43 -24.26 -16.21
C GLN A 166 -21.03 -24.41 -14.74
N TRP A 167 -20.60 -25.60 -14.32
CA TRP A 167 -20.23 -25.87 -12.94
C TRP A 167 -18.93 -25.15 -12.54
N ILE A 168 -17.95 -25.08 -13.44
CA ILE A 168 -16.72 -24.31 -13.20
C ILE A 168 -17.05 -22.83 -13.03
N MET A 169 -17.88 -22.28 -13.92
CA MET A 169 -18.28 -20.87 -13.85
C MET A 169 -19.02 -20.54 -12.56
N ILE A 170 -20.01 -21.37 -12.16
CA ILE A 170 -20.74 -21.16 -10.91
C ILE A 170 -19.79 -21.22 -9.70
N ALA A 171 -18.92 -22.23 -9.65
CA ALA A 171 -17.93 -22.36 -8.58
C ALA A 171 -16.96 -21.16 -8.56
N ALA A 172 -16.51 -20.70 -9.72
CA ALA A 172 -15.61 -19.56 -9.85
C ALA A 172 -16.26 -18.26 -9.39
N VAL A 173 -17.56 -18.04 -9.66
CA VAL A 173 -18.31 -16.87 -9.21
C VAL A 173 -18.57 -16.91 -7.70
N ILE A 174 -18.97 -18.06 -7.16
CA ILE A 174 -19.15 -18.23 -5.70
C ILE A 174 -17.82 -17.96 -4.99
N PHE A 175 -16.73 -18.53 -5.50
CA PHE A 175 -15.40 -18.29 -4.97
C PHE A 175 -15.01 -16.82 -5.09
N ALA A 176 -15.26 -16.17 -6.23
CA ALA A 176 -14.99 -14.75 -6.45
C ALA A 176 -15.73 -13.85 -5.45
N LEU A 177 -17.01 -14.13 -5.17
CA LEU A 177 -17.80 -13.38 -4.20
C LEU A 177 -17.26 -13.51 -2.78
N ILE A 178 -16.99 -14.75 -2.33
CA ILE A 178 -16.51 -15.01 -0.97
C ILE A 178 -15.10 -14.44 -0.79
N SER A 179 -14.17 -14.80 -1.67
CA SER A 179 -12.78 -14.35 -1.62
C SER A 179 -12.66 -12.83 -1.79
N GLY A 180 -13.39 -12.26 -2.75
CA GLY A 180 -13.46 -10.82 -2.99
C GLY A 180 -13.97 -10.08 -1.75
N HIS A 181 -15.03 -10.58 -1.10
CA HIS A 181 -15.57 -9.97 0.11
C HIS A 181 -14.52 -9.93 1.23
N LEU A 182 -13.84 -11.04 1.48
CA LEU A 182 -12.81 -11.15 2.52
C LEU A 182 -11.60 -10.25 2.22
N LEU A 183 -11.13 -10.23 0.97
CA LEU A 183 -10.00 -9.39 0.56
C LEU A 183 -10.33 -7.90 0.66
N PHE A 184 -11.49 -7.47 0.18
CA PHE A 184 -11.91 -6.07 0.31
C PHE A 184 -12.07 -5.66 1.77
N LYS A 185 -12.69 -6.51 2.59
CA LYS A 185 -12.83 -6.28 4.04
C LYS A 185 -11.49 -6.11 4.73
N ARG A 186 -10.46 -6.88 4.34
CA ARG A 186 -9.10 -6.75 4.90
C ARG A 186 -8.47 -5.40 4.58
N ASN A 187 -8.73 -4.84 3.39
CA ASN A 187 -8.25 -3.50 3.03
C ASN A 187 -8.97 -2.38 3.77
N TYR A 188 -10.19 -2.62 4.27
CA TYR A 188 -10.95 -1.63 5.03
C TYR A 188 -10.38 -1.33 6.41
N GLN A 189 -9.44 -2.14 6.90
CA GLN A 189 -8.66 -1.81 8.10
C GLN A 189 -7.75 -0.59 7.89
N PHE A 190 -7.45 -0.23 6.63
CA PHE A 190 -6.46 0.80 6.31
C PHE A 190 -7.00 1.93 5.41
N ALA A 191 -8.14 1.73 4.74
CA ALA A 191 -8.75 2.73 3.86
C ALA A 191 -10.27 2.59 3.83
N SER A 192 -10.99 3.66 3.47
CA SER A 192 -12.44 3.57 3.22
C SER A 192 -12.75 2.77 1.96
N SER A 193 -13.97 2.23 1.86
CA SER A 193 -14.39 1.44 0.70
C SER A 193 -14.31 2.22 -0.62
N LYS A 194 -14.67 3.51 -0.61
CA LYS A 194 -14.52 4.42 -1.76
C LYS A 194 -13.06 4.58 -2.17
N ALA A 195 -12.16 4.73 -1.19
CA ALA A 195 -10.72 4.87 -1.46
C ALA A 195 -10.12 3.57 -2.02
N VAL A 196 -10.55 2.41 -1.51
CA VAL A 196 -10.15 1.10 -2.07
C VAL A 196 -10.64 0.95 -3.51
N ALA A 197 -11.90 1.29 -3.80
CA ALA A 197 -12.46 1.24 -5.15
C ALA A 197 -11.70 2.15 -6.11
N TRP A 198 -11.45 3.39 -5.71
CA TRP A 198 -10.70 4.35 -6.53
C TRP A 198 -9.26 3.89 -6.78
N ARG A 199 -8.59 3.36 -5.76
CA ARG A 199 -7.25 2.78 -5.90
C ARG A 199 -7.24 1.60 -6.86
N LEU A 200 -8.23 0.72 -6.78
CA LEU A 200 -8.36 -0.42 -7.70
C LEU A 200 -8.49 0.07 -9.14
N ILE A 201 -9.48 0.94 -9.42
CA ILE A 201 -9.74 1.49 -10.77
C ILE A 201 -8.48 2.13 -11.37
N THR A 202 -7.68 2.81 -10.54
CA THR A 202 -6.48 3.51 -11.00
C THR A 202 -5.21 2.66 -11.03
N THR A 203 -5.25 1.43 -10.53
CA THR A 203 -4.09 0.53 -10.46
C THR A 203 -3.47 0.23 -11.83
N PRO A 204 -4.24 -0.07 -12.90
CA PRO A 204 -3.66 -0.35 -14.22
C PRO A 204 -2.82 0.81 -14.76
N TYR A 205 -3.28 2.05 -14.54
CA TYR A 205 -2.54 3.25 -14.91
C TYR A 205 -1.26 3.41 -14.07
N ASP A 206 -1.33 3.20 -12.76
CA ASP A 206 -0.17 3.28 -11.88
C ASP A 206 0.89 2.23 -12.24
N CYS A 207 0.48 1.01 -12.63
CA CYS A 207 1.38 -0.05 -13.08
C CYS A 207 2.09 0.32 -14.40
N LEU A 208 1.33 0.81 -15.39
CA LEU A 208 1.90 1.22 -16.68
C LEU A 208 2.83 2.41 -16.56
N THR A 209 2.47 3.41 -15.77
CA THR A 209 3.35 4.57 -15.53
C THR A 209 4.62 4.21 -14.76
N ALA A 210 4.57 3.21 -13.87
CA ALA A 210 5.77 2.67 -13.22
C ALA A 210 6.68 1.92 -14.20
N LEU A 211 6.10 1.26 -15.21
CA LEU A 211 6.86 0.54 -16.23
C LEU A 211 7.48 1.47 -17.28
N ILE A 212 6.89 2.64 -17.54
CA ILE A 212 7.43 3.63 -18.48
C ILE A 212 8.71 4.24 -17.88
N PRO A 213 9.91 3.98 -18.46
CA PRO A 213 11.12 4.59 -17.97
C PRO A 213 11.05 6.11 -18.16
N SER A 214 11.15 6.87 -17.07
CA SER A 214 11.20 8.34 -17.09
C SER A 214 12.42 8.82 -17.87
N LYS A 215 12.26 9.07 -19.18
CA LYS A 215 13.30 9.63 -20.05
C LYS A 215 13.47 11.14 -19.87
N LYS A 216 13.15 11.72 -18.70
CA LYS A 216 13.29 13.17 -18.47
C LYS A 216 14.75 13.62 -18.25
N GLY A 217 15.66 12.72 -17.87
CA GLY A 217 17.08 13.07 -17.61
C GLY A 217 18.02 13.09 -18.83
N ARG A 218 17.70 12.41 -19.94
CA ARG A 218 18.66 12.23 -21.05
C ARG A 218 18.68 13.37 -22.08
N ARG A 219 17.69 14.27 -22.08
CA ARG A 219 17.62 15.39 -23.05
C ARG A 219 18.43 16.61 -22.60
N LEU A 220 18.54 16.85 -21.29
CA LEU A 220 19.31 17.97 -20.73
C LEU A 220 20.83 17.72 -20.77
N GLN A 221 21.29 16.47 -20.67
CA GLN A 221 22.72 16.16 -20.82
C GLN A 221 23.24 16.34 -22.25
N ARG A 222 22.39 16.23 -23.28
CA ARG A 222 22.81 16.44 -24.68
C ARG A 222 22.92 17.91 -25.09
N LEU A 223 22.27 18.82 -24.35
CA LEU A 223 22.37 20.27 -24.59
C LEU A 223 23.47 20.94 -23.76
N ARG A 224 24.03 20.26 -22.76
CA ARG A 224 25.19 20.73 -21.98
C ARG A 224 26.55 20.31 -22.58
N ASN A 225 26.54 19.33 -23.47
CA ASN A 225 27.73 18.83 -24.18
C ASN A 225 27.77 19.28 -25.66
N LYS A 226 27.06 20.35 -26.01
CA LYS A 226 27.20 21.10 -27.26
C LYS A 226 27.52 22.54 -26.90
#